data_AF-A0A958IUB9-F1
#
_entry.id   AF-A0A958IUB9-F1
#
_cell.length_a   1.000
_cell.length_b   1.000
_cell.length_c   1.000
_cell.angle_alpha   90.00
_cell.angle_beta   90.00
_cell.angle_gamma   90.00
#
_symmetry.space_group_name_H-M   'P 1'
#
loop_
_entity.id
_entity.type
_entity.pdbx_description
1 polymer ?
#
loop_
_entity_poly.entity_id
_entity_poly.type
_entity_poly.pdbx_seq_one_letter_code
_entity_poly.pdbx_strand_id
1 'polypeptide(L)'
;SAVTGSSIAANQVVRSVNGLTEQVELTAGDNVTITPQGNALIIASTSSGGGGDITAVNAGEGLGGGGQSGDVTLNLSDNGVTGPKIADGAVSSAKIASNQVVKSINGLRDAVYLSTEGGATITASGDTLIINAGSGGGGTGIQGVQNTNNTLQIINPNGPTATINVKDGGIGTTQLADSAVTRQKLAADALDDSDWNVDGNNMSSAVTGYVGIGRNSPITGADYFGVRSPVPNNNYGGMYLDTEGEQGWPFYGYATGGVARVWHYYRGDVNQWRLAFGGDRLTVDGASGNVGIGTNAPVERLSVAGTIYSQGGGFKFPDGSVQTSAAQSDGHSLDAADGNPVDALYVNNDGDVGIGTTNPTSRLHLQNSLADIALKMRASGSWVAELRQT
;
A
#
# COMPACT_ATOMS: atom_id res chain seq x y z
N SER A 1 -12.86 127.40 -118.41
CA SER A 1 -13.09 127.36 -116.95
C SER A 1 -12.95 125.93 -116.47
N ALA A 2 -11.99 125.63 -115.59
CA ALA A 2 -11.81 124.28 -115.04
C ALA A 2 -12.80 124.04 -113.88
N VAL A 3 -13.52 122.92 -113.94
CA VAL A 3 -14.48 122.46 -112.93
C VAL A 3 -13.69 121.84 -111.79
N THR A 4 -13.62 122.52 -110.64
CA THR A 4 -13.06 121.96 -109.39
C THR A 4 -14.17 121.35 -108.55
N GLY A 5 -13.88 120.32 -107.75
CA GLY A 5 -14.85 119.38 -107.15
C GLY A 5 -16.01 119.97 -106.33
N SER A 6 -16.02 121.27 -106.04
CA SER A 6 -17.15 122.01 -105.46
C SER A 6 -18.28 122.32 -106.46
N SER A 7 -18.08 122.16 -107.78
CA SER A 7 -19.12 122.41 -108.79
C SER A 7 -19.87 121.15 -109.26
N ILE A 8 -19.68 120.00 -108.61
CA ILE A 8 -20.49 118.78 -108.83
C ILE A 8 -21.43 118.59 -107.63
N ALA A 9 -22.72 118.40 -107.89
CA ALA A 9 -23.73 118.13 -106.86
C ALA A 9 -23.49 116.77 -106.18
N ALA A 10 -23.93 116.62 -104.92
CA ALA A 10 -23.82 115.37 -104.19
C ALA A 10 -24.59 114.23 -104.89
N ASN A 11 -24.07 113.00 -104.82
CA ASN A 11 -24.66 111.74 -105.32
C ASN A 11 -24.70 111.49 -106.84
N GLN A 12 -24.03 112.30 -107.67
CA GLN A 12 -23.93 112.01 -109.12
C GLN A 12 -22.73 111.15 -109.52
N VAL A 13 -21.67 111.13 -108.71
CA VAL A 13 -20.47 110.32 -108.94
C VAL A 13 -19.94 109.78 -107.61
N VAL A 14 -19.46 108.53 -107.60
CA VAL A 14 -18.75 107.98 -106.45
C VAL A 14 -17.40 108.68 -106.35
N ARG A 15 -17.17 109.40 -105.25
CA ARG A 15 -15.95 110.18 -105.06
C ARG A 15 -14.85 109.40 -104.32
N SER A 16 -15.23 108.38 -103.56
CA SER A 16 -14.31 107.44 -102.93
C SER A 16 -14.94 106.08 -102.71
N VAL A 17 -14.11 105.03 -102.68
CA VAL A 17 -14.49 103.71 -102.16
C VAL A 17 -13.54 103.39 -101.01
N ASN A 18 -14.11 103.26 -99.81
CA ASN A 18 -13.37 103.02 -98.57
C ASN A 18 -12.14 103.92 -98.35
N GLY A 19 -12.26 105.21 -98.70
CA GLY A 19 -11.22 106.21 -98.49
C GLY A 19 -10.24 106.44 -99.65
N LEU A 20 -10.26 105.60 -100.69
CA LEU A 20 -9.46 105.81 -101.91
C LEU A 20 -10.22 106.71 -102.89
N THR A 21 -9.60 107.79 -103.36
CA THR A 21 -10.13 108.73 -104.36
C THR A 21 -9.38 108.59 -105.68
N GLU A 22 -10.00 109.01 -106.80
CA GLU A 22 -9.43 108.95 -108.16
C GLU A 22 -9.44 107.53 -108.79
N GLN A 23 -8.35 107.08 -109.42
CA GLN A 23 -8.28 105.80 -110.14
C GLN A 23 -8.02 104.64 -109.16
N VAL A 24 -9.07 103.90 -108.77
CA VAL A 24 -8.99 102.78 -107.80
C VAL A 24 -8.96 101.42 -108.53
N GLU A 25 -7.93 100.62 -108.28
CA GLU A 25 -7.79 99.25 -108.79
C GLU A 25 -8.05 98.22 -107.67
N LEU A 26 -8.81 97.14 -107.96
CA LEU A 26 -9.15 96.09 -106.99
C LEU A 26 -8.51 94.76 -107.43
N THR A 27 -7.48 94.33 -106.70
CA THR A 27 -6.79 93.05 -106.94
C THR A 27 -7.19 92.03 -105.87
N ALA A 28 -7.53 90.80 -106.27
CA ALA A 28 -7.87 89.73 -105.34
C ALA A 28 -6.61 89.03 -104.78
N GLY A 29 -6.59 88.70 -103.49
CA GLY A 29 -5.51 87.90 -102.87
C GLY A 29 -5.72 86.38 -103.01
N ASP A 30 -4.72 85.56 -102.67
CA ASP A 30 -4.58 84.14 -103.05
C ASP A 30 -5.80 83.23 -102.83
N ASN A 31 -6.64 83.50 -101.83
CA ASN A 31 -7.80 82.67 -101.49
C ASN A 31 -9.13 83.36 -101.71
N VAL A 32 -9.14 84.51 -102.41
CA VAL A 32 -10.33 85.30 -102.67
C VAL A 32 -10.48 85.49 -104.17
N THR A 33 -11.69 85.31 -104.68
CA THR A 33 -12.03 85.61 -106.07
C THR A 33 -12.93 86.83 -106.11
N ILE A 34 -12.53 87.84 -106.88
CA ILE A 34 -13.32 89.06 -107.14
C ILE A 34 -13.87 88.98 -108.55
N THR A 35 -15.19 88.93 -108.72
CA THR A 35 -15.84 88.73 -110.02
C THR A 35 -16.93 89.77 -110.27
N PRO A 36 -16.85 90.57 -111.36
CA PRO A 36 -17.90 91.52 -111.70
C PRO A 36 -19.14 90.80 -112.26
N GLN A 37 -20.33 91.19 -111.78
CA GLN A 37 -21.62 90.71 -112.28
C GLN A 37 -22.61 91.87 -112.39
N GLY A 38 -22.85 92.34 -113.62
CA GLY A 38 -23.67 93.53 -113.88
C GLY A 38 -23.04 94.79 -113.26
N ASN A 39 -23.80 95.49 -112.43
CA ASN A 39 -23.32 96.67 -111.69
C ASN A 39 -22.77 96.34 -110.27
N ALA A 40 -22.57 95.06 -109.93
CA ALA A 40 -22.03 94.62 -108.65
C ALA A 40 -20.69 93.87 -108.80
N LEU A 41 -19.89 93.88 -107.74
CA LEU A 41 -18.63 93.13 -107.64
C LEU A 41 -18.74 92.15 -106.47
N ILE A 42 -18.67 90.84 -106.73
CA ILE A 42 -18.77 89.79 -105.69
C ILE A 42 -17.37 89.38 -105.24
N ILE A 43 -17.17 89.23 -103.93
CA ILE A 43 -15.92 88.82 -103.29
C ILE A 43 -16.20 87.56 -102.45
N ALA A 44 -15.59 86.43 -102.80
CA ALA A 44 -15.78 85.15 -102.10
C ALA A 44 -14.44 84.46 -101.85
N SER A 45 -14.30 83.75 -100.73
CA SER A 45 -13.10 82.94 -100.44
C SER A 45 -13.25 81.50 -100.94
N THR A 46 -12.20 80.89 -101.48
CA THR A 46 -12.20 79.47 -101.90
C THR A 46 -11.41 78.55 -100.97
N SER A 47 -12.06 77.43 -100.61
CA SER A 47 -11.53 76.18 -100.00
C SER A 47 -11.31 76.20 -98.47
N SER A 48 -11.30 75.09 -97.70
CA SER A 48 -11.22 73.64 -97.96
C SER A 48 -11.57 72.84 -96.68
N GLY A 49 -12.18 71.66 -96.82
CA GLY A 49 -12.15 70.48 -95.91
C GLY A 49 -12.28 70.64 -94.39
N GLY A 50 -13.43 70.23 -93.83
CA GLY A 50 -13.58 70.02 -92.38
C GLY A 50 -12.92 68.73 -91.88
N GLY A 51 -12.35 68.76 -90.66
CA GLY A 51 -12.24 67.59 -89.79
C GLY A 51 -10.85 67.23 -89.23
N GLY A 52 -10.33 68.03 -88.28
CA GLY A 52 -9.47 67.55 -87.18
C GLY A 52 -7.99 68.00 -87.16
N ASP A 53 -7.58 68.66 -86.05
CA ASP A 53 -6.22 69.16 -85.76
C ASP A 53 -5.16 68.06 -85.50
N ILE A 54 -5.53 66.77 -85.44
CA ILE A 54 -4.60 65.72 -85.05
C ILE A 54 -3.84 65.21 -86.28
N THR A 55 -2.58 65.60 -86.40
CA THR A 55 -1.69 65.21 -87.51
C THR A 55 -1.00 63.85 -87.30
N ALA A 56 -0.96 63.32 -86.05
CA ALA A 56 -0.47 61.97 -85.74
C ALA A 56 -0.91 61.49 -84.34
N VAL A 57 -1.01 60.17 -84.17
CA VAL A 57 -1.12 59.51 -82.86
C VAL A 57 0.05 58.55 -82.70
N ASN A 58 1.06 58.95 -81.93
CA ASN A 58 2.23 58.11 -81.65
C ASN A 58 1.99 57.32 -80.35
N ALA A 59 1.98 55.99 -80.43
CA ALA A 59 1.89 55.14 -79.24
C ALA A 59 3.15 55.34 -78.36
N GLY A 60 2.94 55.76 -77.11
CA GLY A 60 4.00 55.81 -76.11
C GLY A 60 4.37 54.42 -75.57
N GLU A 61 5.38 54.34 -74.71
CA GLU A 61 5.83 53.06 -74.16
C GLU A 61 4.70 52.27 -73.49
N GLY A 62 4.52 51.01 -73.90
CA GLY A 62 3.53 50.09 -73.32
C GLY A 62 2.16 50.13 -74.01
N LEU A 63 1.93 51.08 -74.90
CA LEU A 63 0.82 51.04 -75.85
C LEU A 63 1.32 50.49 -77.19
N GLY A 64 0.44 49.79 -77.89
CA GLY A 64 0.67 49.21 -79.21
C GLY A 64 -0.54 49.42 -80.10
N GLY A 65 -0.33 49.31 -81.41
CA GLY A 65 -1.32 49.73 -82.41
C GLY A 65 -1.13 51.19 -82.83
N GLY A 66 -2.10 51.72 -83.58
CA GLY A 66 -1.98 52.98 -84.30
C GLY A 66 -2.17 52.81 -85.82
N GLY A 67 -2.79 53.80 -86.47
CA GLY A 67 -2.95 53.88 -87.93
C GLY A 67 -2.68 55.30 -88.40
N GLN A 68 -2.16 55.46 -89.62
CA GLN A 68 -1.81 56.78 -90.17
C GLN A 68 -3.03 57.55 -90.75
N SER A 69 -4.21 56.92 -90.81
CA SER A 69 -5.47 57.55 -91.22
C SER A 69 -6.67 56.67 -90.84
N GLY A 70 -7.86 57.27 -90.67
CA GLY A 70 -9.10 56.60 -90.30
C GLY A 70 -9.28 56.38 -88.80
N ASP A 71 -10.24 55.54 -88.42
CA ASP A 71 -10.48 55.18 -87.02
C ASP A 71 -9.30 54.37 -86.46
N VAL A 72 -8.60 54.91 -85.46
CA VAL A 72 -7.41 54.31 -84.86
C VAL A 72 -7.75 53.65 -83.52
N THR A 73 -7.32 52.40 -83.33
CA THR A 73 -7.36 51.73 -82.01
C THR A 73 -5.96 51.60 -81.43
N LEU A 74 -5.78 52.11 -80.21
CA LEU A 74 -4.60 51.87 -79.38
C LEU A 74 -4.96 50.82 -78.33
N ASN A 75 -4.12 49.78 -78.22
CA ASN A 75 -4.24 48.75 -77.21
C ASN A 75 -3.05 48.82 -76.25
N LEU A 76 -3.21 48.21 -75.08
CA LEU A 76 -2.08 47.91 -74.22
C LEU A 76 -1.29 46.75 -74.84
N SER A 77 0.02 46.93 -75.01
CA SER A 77 0.90 45.86 -75.48
C SER A 77 1.12 44.80 -74.39
N ASP A 78 1.45 43.57 -74.78
CA ASP A 78 1.89 42.55 -73.82
C ASP A 78 3.08 43.07 -73.00
N ASN A 79 3.01 42.88 -71.68
CA ASN A 79 3.96 43.47 -70.70
C ASN A 79 4.05 45.01 -70.73
N GLY A 80 3.10 45.69 -71.38
CA GLY A 80 3.12 47.14 -71.56
C GLY A 80 3.03 47.92 -70.24
N VAL A 81 2.41 47.32 -69.22
CA VAL A 81 2.41 47.79 -67.83
C VAL A 81 3.53 47.10 -67.06
N THR A 82 4.62 47.83 -66.84
CA THR A 82 5.77 47.38 -66.04
C THR A 82 5.67 47.92 -64.62
N GLY A 83 6.44 47.34 -63.67
CA GLY A 83 6.46 47.77 -62.26
C GLY A 83 6.49 49.30 -62.06
N PRO A 84 7.40 50.06 -62.71
CA PRO A 84 7.45 51.52 -62.59
C PRO A 84 6.21 52.27 -63.11
N LYS A 85 5.44 51.67 -64.03
CA LYS A 85 4.17 52.21 -64.55
C LYS A 85 2.99 51.92 -63.62
N ILE A 86 3.17 51.02 -62.65
CA ILE A 86 2.23 50.78 -61.56
C ILE A 86 2.70 51.65 -60.39
N ALA A 87 2.06 52.81 -60.21
CA ALA A 87 2.34 53.65 -59.05
C ALA A 87 2.08 52.88 -57.75
N ASP A 88 2.77 53.25 -56.67
CA ASP A 88 2.54 52.62 -55.36
C ASP A 88 1.06 52.71 -54.96
N GLY A 89 0.50 51.59 -54.48
CA GLY A 89 -0.94 51.45 -54.17
C GLY A 89 -1.90 51.48 -55.38
N ALA A 90 -1.41 51.59 -56.63
CA ALA A 90 -2.28 51.57 -57.81
C ALA A 90 -3.06 50.26 -57.94
N VAL A 91 -2.44 49.13 -57.59
CA VAL A 91 -3.07 47.81 -57.46
C VAL A 91 -3.20 47.47 -55.97
N SER A 92 -4.35 47.82 -55.38
CA SER A 92 -4.65 47.51 -53.99
C SER A 92 -5.43 46.19 -53.86
N SER A 93 -5.42 45.58 -52.67
CA SER A 93 -6.17 44.34 -52.39
C SER A 93 -7.68 44.46 -52.63
N ALA A 94 -8.24 45.68 -52.59
CA ALA A 94 -9.63 45.98 -52.92
C ALA A 94 -9.90 45.97 -54.43
N LYS A 95 -8.89 46.27 -55.26
CA LYS A 95 -8.96 46.24 -56.73
C LYS A 95 -8.71 44.87 -57.34
N ILE A 96 -8.24 43.90 -56.53
CA ILE A 96 -8.01 42.52 -56.94
C ILE A 96 -9.24 41.68 -56.58
N ALA A 97 -9.88 41.06 -57.57
CA ALA A 97 -11.01 40.14 -57.37
C ALA A 97 -10.62 38.91 -56.51
N SER A 98 -11.61 38.29 -55.87
CA SER A 98 -11.40 37.07 -55.08
C SER A 98 -10.79 35.95 -55.93
N ASN A 99 -9.90 35.15 -55.33
CA ASN A 99 -9.21 34.00 -55.94
C ASN A 99 -8.21 34.30 -57.07
N GLN A 100 -7.85 35.57 -57.31
CA GLN A 100 -6.84 35.92 -58.32
C GLN A 100 -5.40 35.87 -57.78
N VAL A 101 -5.17 36.34 -56.54
CA VAL A 101 -3.89 36.23 -55.84
C VAL A 101 -4.13 36.05 -54.33
N VAL A 102 -3.14 35.49 -53.63
CA VAL A 102 -3.13 35.42 -52.16
C VAL A 102 -2.94 36.84 -51.59
N LYS A 103 -3.92 37.34 -50.83
CA LYS A 103 -3.90 38.71 -50.27
C LYS A 103 -3.13 38.82 -48.95
N SER A 104 -3.07 37.73 -48.18
CA SER A 104 -2.29 37.62 -46.95
C SER A 104 -2.16 36.15 -46.52
N ILE A 105 -1.06 35.80 -45.85
CA ILE A 105 -0.93 34.55 -45.10
C ILE A 105 -0.89 34.94 -43.63
N ASN A 106 -1.94 34.59 -42.88
CA ASN A 106 -2.07 34.92 -41.46
C ASN A 106 -1.78 36.41 -41.13
N GLY A 107 -2.27 37.33 -41.96
CA GLY A 107 -2.09 38.78 -41.79
C GLY A 107 -0.76 39.35 -42.32
N LEU A 108 0.23 38.52 -42.67
CA LEU A 108 1.46 38.96 -43.33
C LEU A 108 1.20 39.34 -44.80
N ARG A 109 1.93 40.36 -45.28
CA ARG A 109 1.85 40.92 -46.64
C ARG A 109 3.26 41.04 -47.24
N ASP A 110 3.35 41.25 -48.54
CA ASP A 110 4.59 41.45 -49.30
C ASP A 110 5.52 40.21 -49.28
N ALA A 111 6.82 40.39 -48.99
CA ALA A 111 7.77 39.29 -48.88
C ALA A 111 7.51 38.47 -47.60
N VAL A 112 6.83 37.32 -47.74
CA VAL A 112 6.54 36.40 -46.63
C VAL A 112 7.59 35.28 -46.60
N TYR A 113 8.38 35.23 -45.53
CA TYR A 113 9.32 34.13 -45.25
C TYR A 113 8.68 33.15 -44.26
N LEU A 114 8.61 31.88 -44.62
CA LEU A 114 8.08 30.82 -43.77
C LEU A 114 9.24 30.01 -43.20
N SER A 115 9.54 30.23 -41.91
CA SER A 115 10.53 29.44 -41.17
C SER A 115 9.82 28.40 -40.29
N THR A 116 10.50 27.31 -40.01
CA THR A 116 10.06 26.31 -39.02
C THR A 116 10.96 26.35 -37.80
N GLU A 117 10.40 26.10 -36.63
CA GLU A 117 11.12 25.83 -35.40
C GLU A 117 10.69 24.46 -34.84
N GLY A 118 11.53 23.85 -34.01
CA GLY A 118 11.17 22.60 -33.31
C GLY A 118 11.07 21.36 -34.20
N GLY A 119 11.74 21.33 -35.37
CA GLY A 119 11.76 20.16 -36.26
C GLY A 119 10.51 20.00 -37.13
N ALA A 120 9.65 21.01 -37.20
CA ALA A 120 8.57 21.06 -38.18
C ALA A 120 9.12 21.09 -39.62
N THR A 121 8.38 20.53 -40.57
CA THR A 121 8.71 20.60 -42.00
C THR A 121 7.62 21.33 -42.76
N ILE A 122 8.03 22.10 -43.76
CA ILE A 122 7.13 22.75 -44.72
C ILE A 122 7.30 22.03 -46.05
N THR A 123 6.21 21.48 -46.58
CA THR A 123 6.19 20.81 -47.89
C THR A 123 5.05 21.34 -48.74
N ALA A 124 5.26 21.44 -50.05
CA ALA A 124 4.21 21.82 -51.00
C ALA A 124 3.63 20.57 -51.66
N SER A 125 2.30 20.52 -51.81
CA SER A 125 1.59 19.49 -52.56
C SER A 125 0.47 20.12 -53.37
N GLY A 126 0.65 20.17 -54.70
CA GLY A 126 -0.20 20.95 -55.58
C GLY A 126 -0.24 22.41 -55.15
N ASP A 127 -1.46 22.95 -54.97
CA ASP A 127 -1.69 24.33 -54.52
C ASP A 127 -1.75 24.48 -52.98
N THR A 128 -1.49 23.40 -52.24
CA THR A 128 -1.53 23.40 -50.76
C THR A 128 -0.13 23.37 -50.17
N LEU A 129 0.13 24.28 -49.22
CA LEU A 129 1.28 24.20 -48.34
C LEU A 129 0.92 23.40 -47.09
N ILE A 130 1.68 22.34 -46.82
CA ILE A 130 1.53 21.49 -45.64
C ILE A 130 2.61 21.86 -44.65
N ILE A 131 2.19 22.26 -43.43
CA ILE A 131 3.08 22.49 -42.30
C ILE A 131 2.88 21.33 -41.34
N ASN A 132 3.88 20.45 -41.25
CA ASN A 132 3.83 19.32 -40.35
C ASN A 132 4.68 19.62 -39.12
N ALA A 133 4.04 19.81 -37.97
CA ALA A 133 4.75 19.80 -36.70
C ALA A 133 5.24 18.38 -36.47
N GLY A 134 6.53 18.12 -36.74
CA GLY A 134 7.15 16.85 -36.37
C GLY A 134 6.84 16.58 -34.90
N SER A 135 6.53 15.33 -34.55
CA SER A 135 6.19 14.90 -33.20
C SER A 135 7.35 15.15 -32.25
N GLY A 136 7.54 16.41 -31.84
CA GLY A 136 8.50 16.85 -30.86
C GLY A 136 8.06 16.33 -29.50
N GLY A 137 8.96 15.61 -28.82
CA GLY A 137 8.79 15.13 -27.45
C GLY A 137 8.67 16.28 -26.44
N GLY A 138 7.54 16.98 -26.48
CA GLY A 138 7.22 18.15 -25.66
C GLY A 138 6.35 17.82 -24.46
N GLY A 139 6.66 16.74 -23.73
CA GLY A 139 6.11 16.53 -22.40
C GLY A 139 7.14 16.92 -21.35
N THR A 140 6.95 18.07 -20.68
CA THR A 140 7.68 18.41 -19.43
C THR A 140 7.14 17.64 -18.21
N GLY A 141 6.30 16.61 -18.44
CA GLY A 141 5.80 15.67 -17.43
C GLY A 141 6.49 14.30 -17.49
N ILE A 142 5.92 13.29 -16.81
CA ILE A 142 6.44 11.91 -16.83
C ILE A 142 6.37 11.37 -18.27
N GLN A 143 7.52 11.21 -18.93
CA GLN A 143 7.62 10.70 -20.31
C GLN A 143 7.47 9.17 -20.41
N GLY A 144 7.49 8.46 -19.27
CA GLY A 144 7.14 7.05 -19.16
C GLY A 144 7.26 6.56 -17.72
N VAL A 145 6.29 5.75 -17.26
CA VAL A 145 6.40 4.97 -16.02
C VAL A 145 6.82 3.57 -16.43
N GLN A 146 8.12 3.29 -16.34
CA GLN A 146 8.64 1.96 -16.64
C GLN A 146 8.66 1.12 -15.37
N ASN A 147 7.91 0.04 -15.40
CA ASN A 147 7.89 -0.94 -14.33
C ASN A 147 8.76 -2.13 -14.73
N THR A 148 10.02 -2.14 -14.29
CA THR A 148 10.98 -3.19 -14.63
C THR A 148 10.78 -4.48 -13.83
N ASN A 149 10.04 -4.42 -12.72
CA ASN A 149 9.84 -5.54 -11.79
C ASN A 149 8.38 -6.02 -11.73
N ASN A 150 7.52 -5.61 -12.68
CA ASN A 150 6.13 -6.05 -12.81
C ASN A 150 5.20 -5.73 -11.61
N THR A 151 5.58 -4.78 -10.75
CA THR A 151 4.82 -4.39 -9.54
C THR A 151 3.76 -3.30 -9.78
N LEU A 152 3.94 -2.43 -10.77
CA LEU A 152 3.01 -1.35 -11.18
C LEU A 152 2.36 -1.59 -12.56
N GLN A 153 1.04 -1.49 -12.67
CA GLN A 153 0.29 -1.65 -13.91
C GLN A 153 -0.38 -0.34 -14.34
N ILE A 154 -0.21 0.03 -15.62
CA ILE A 154 -0.90 1.16 -16.25
C ILE A 154 -2.12 0.62 -17.00
N ILE A 155 -3.31 1.08 -16.64
CA ILE A 155 -4.56 0.69 -17.29
C ILE A 155 -5.07 1.88 -18.10
N ASN A 156 -5.59 1.60 -19.30
CA ASN A 156 -6.07 2.59 -20.27
C ASN A 156 -4.99 3.60 -20.71
N PRO A 157 -3.88 3.13 -21.32
CA PRO A 157 -2.75 3.97 -21.69
C PRO A 157 -3.08 5.09 -22.70
N ASN A 158 -4.26 5.04 -23.34
CA ASN A 158 -4.68 5.96 -24.40
C ASN A 158 -5.86 6.88 -24.01
N GLY A 159 -6.26 6.92 -22.74
CA GLY A 159 -7.38 7.76 -22.27
C GLY A 159 -6.95 9.16 -21.80
N PRO A 160 -7.88 10.12 -21.62
CA PRO A 160 -7.58 11.43 -21.02
C PRO A 160 -7.11 11.33 -19.55
N THR A 161 -7.25 10.16 -18.92
CA THR A 161 -6.71 9.83 -17.61
C THR A 161 -6.15 8.41 -17.65
N ALA A 162 -4.84 8.26 -17.49
CA ALA A 162 -4.19 6.96 -17.28
C ALA A 162 -4.14 6.67 -15.77
N THR A 163 -4.62 5.50 -15.35
CA THR A 163 -4.56 5.10 -13.93
C THR A 163 -3.34 4.22 -13.70
N ILE A 164 -2.57 4.51 -12.64
CA ILE A 164 -1.44 3.71 -12.19
C ILE A 164 -1.87 2.96 -10.95
N ASN A 165 -1.91 1.63 -11.04
CA ASN A 165 -2.19 0.74 -9.91
C ASN A 165 -0.97 -0.11 -9.59
N VAL A 166 -0.92 -0.64 -8.38
CA VAL A 166 -0.05 -1.78 -8.06
C VAL A 166 -0.73 -3.03 -8.62
N LYS A 167 0.03 -3.88 -9.32
CA LYS A 167 -0.48 -5.17 -9.81
C LYS A 167 -0.86 -6.04 -8.60
N ASP A 168 -1.91 -6.85 -8.74
CA ASP A 168 -2.24 -7.84 -7.73
C ASP A 168 -1.03 -8.75 -7.41
N GLY A 169 -0.75 -8.94 -6.12
CA GLY A 169 0.46 -9.61 -5.62
C GLY A 169 1.78 -8.90 -5.95
N GLY A 170 1.76 -7.68 -6.48
CA GLY A 170 2.94 -6.94 -6.92
C GLY A 170 3.87 -6.49 -5.80
N ILE A 171 3.40 -6.43 -4.55
CA ILE A 171 4.23 -6.13 -3.39
C ILE A 171 4.45 -7.43 -2.62
N GLY A 172 5.59 -8.09 -2.90
CA GLY A 172 6.01 -9.32 -2.24
C GLY A 172 7.31 -9.16 -1.45
N THR A 173 7.90 -10.28 -1.04
CA THR A 173 9.11 -10.32 -0.20
C THR A 173 10.36 -9.73 -0.86
N THR A 174 10.40 -9.63 -2.20
CA THR A 174 11.51 -8.97 -2.90
C THR A 174 11.37 -7.45 -2.89
N GLN A 175 10.14 -6.94 -2.83
CA GLN A 175 9.84 -5.50 -2.75
C GLN A 175 9.86 -5.00 -1.30
N LEU A 176 9.54 -5.87 -0.35
CA LEU A 176 9.57 -5.60 1.09
C LEU A 176 10.88 -6.12 1.69
N ALA A 177 11.83 -5.22 1.94
CA ALA A 177 13.04 -5.58 2.68
C ALA A 177 12.71 -6.05 4.12
N ASP A 178 13.66 -6.72 4.78
CA ASP A 178 13.51 -7.10 6.18
C ASP A 178 13.20 -5.86 7.04
N SER A 179 12.25 -6.00 7.96
CA SER A 179 11.70 -4.90 8.78
C SER A 179 11.14 -3.69 8.00
N ALA A 180 10.94 -3.76 6.69
CA ALA A 180 10.37 -2.67 5.91
C ALA A 180 8.94 -2.32 6.35
N VAL A 181 8.17 -3.35 6.74
CA VAL A 181 6.81 -3.23 7.28
C VAL A 181 6.85 -3.60 8.76
N THR A 182 6.59 -2.61 9.63
CA THR A 182 6.50 -2.81 11.08
C THR A 182 5.06 -2.66 11.54
N ARG A 183 4.74 -3.12 12.76
CA ARG A 183 3.41 -2.93 13.37
C ARG A 183 2.96 -1.46 13.41
N GLN A 184 3.90 -0.51 13.45
CA GLN A 184 3.59 0.93 13.41
C GLN A 184 3.26 1.46 12.01
N LYS A 185 3.71 0.77 10.96
CA LYS A 185 3.48 1.13 9.55
C LYS A 185 2.22 0.49 8.98
N LEU A 186 1.62 -0.44 9.71
CA LEU A 186 0.39 -1.11 9.37
C LEU A 186 -0.73 -0.56 10.27
N ALA A 187 -1.93 -0.47 9.71
CA ALA A 187 -3.11 -0.35 10.55
C ALA A 187 -3.24 -1.60 11.42
N ALA A 188 -3.92 -1.48 12.56
CA ALA A 188 -4.35 -2.64 13.34
C ALA A 188 -5.05 -3.64 12.38
N ASP A 189 -4.72 -4.93 12.54
CA ASP A 189 -5.31 -6.05 11.80
C ASP A 189 -5.07 -6.06 10.28
N ALA A 190 -4.14 -5.24 9.75
CA ALA A 190 -3.84 -5.22 8.32
C ALA A 190 -3.15 -6.50 7.78
N LEU A 191 -2.68 -7.38 8.67
CA LEU A 191 -2.04 -8.67 8.37
C LEU A 191 -2.56 -9.78 9.29
N ASP A 192 -3.81 -9.72 9.71
CA ASP A 192 -4.38 -10.75 10.57
C ASP A 192 -4.71 -12.01 9.76
N ASP A 193 -4.08 -13.13 10.10
CA ASP A 193 -4.48 -14.48 9.65
C ASP A 193 -5.56 -15.09 10.57
N SER A 194 -5.94 -14.36 11.62
CA SER A 194 -6.94 -14.70 12.63
C SER A 194 -6.62 -15.94 13.46
N ASP A 195 -5.37 -16.39 13.46
CA ASP A 195 -4.93 -17.52 14.28
C ASP A 195 -4.54 -17.07 15.70
N TRP A 196 -4.05 -15.84 15.86
CA TRP A 196 -3.56 -15.28 17.13
C TRP A 196 -4.17 -13.91 17.43
N ASN A 197 -4.90 -13.81 18.54
CA ASN A 197 -5.41 -12.55 19.06
C ASN A 197 -4.39 -11.90 19.99
N VAL A 198 -3.99 -10.67 19.69
CA VAL A 198 -3.08 -9.85 20.50
C VAL A 198 -3.85 -8.68 21.11
N ASP A 199 -4.08 -8.73 22.42
CA ASP A 199 -4.75 -7.67 23.18
C ASP A 199 -3.80 -7.11 24.25
N GLY A 200 -3.34 -5.88 24.03
CA GLY A 200 -2.30 -5.26 24.85
C GLY A 200 -1.01 -6.09 24.88
N ASN A 201 -0.66 -6.60 26.06
CA ASN A 201 0.51 -7.46 26.29
C ASN A 201 0.17 -8.96 26.22
N ASN A 202 -1.10 -9.31 26.03
CA ASN A 202 -1.54 -10.69 26.00
C ASN A 202 -1.61 -11.19 24.55
N MET A 203 -1.14 -12.41 24.34
CA MET A 203 -1.36 -13.15 23.10
C MET A 203 -2.16 -14.40 23.44
N SER A 204 -3.21 -14.66 22.65
CA SER A 204 -4.13 -15.78 22.84
C SER A 204 -4.42 -16.45 21.50
N SER A 205 -4.62 -17.77 21.52
CA SER A 205 -5.04 -18.50 20.34
C SER A 205 -6.46 -18.12 19.97
N ALA A 206 -6.67 -17.67 18.73
CA ALA A 206 -8.00 -17.41 18.18
C ALA A 206 -8.58 -18.66 17.50
N VAL A 207 -7.76 -19.67 17.22
CA VAL A 207 -8.26 -20.98 16.76
C VAL A 207 -8.96 -21.72 17.89
N THR A 208 -10.09 -22.37 17.56
CA THR A 208 -10.85 -23.21 18.50
C THR A 208 -10.27 -24.62 18.65
N GLY A 209 -9.21 -24.93 17.89
CA GLY A 209 -8.60 -26.26 17.79
C GLY A 209 -7.35 -26.43 18.65
N TYR A 210 -6.49 -27.35 18.20
CA TYR A 210 -5.26 -27.71 18.89
C TYR A 210 -4.14 -26.68 18.65
N VAL A 211 -3.55 -26.18 19.73
CA VAL A 211 -2.32 -25.38 19.72
C VAL A 211 -1.14 -26.27 20.08
N GLY A 212 -0.18 -26.40 19.17
CA GLY A 212 0.97 -27.27 19.36
C GLY A 212 2.32 -26.58 19.42
N ILE A 213 3.05 -26.85 20.49
CA ILE A 213 4.46 -26.48 20.64
C ILE A 213 5.30 -27.76 20.50
N GLY A 214 6.11 -27.83 19.43
CA GLY A 214 6.99 -28.96 19.14
C GLY A 214 6.27 -30.21 18.60
N ARG A 215 5.01 -30.10 18.16
CA ARG A 215 4.29 -31.20 17.48
C ARG A 215 3.22 -30.66 16.52
N ASN A 216 2.78 -31.52 15.59
CA ASN A 216 1.85 -31.17 14.52
C ASN A 216 0.46 -31.80 14.68
N SER A 217 0.25 -32.63 15.70
CA SER A 217 -1.03 -33.32 15.92
C SER A 217 -1.33 -33.46 17.42
N PRO A 218 -2.62 -33.48 17.81
CA PRO A 218 -3.04 -33.76 19.18
C PRO A 218 -2.63 -35.16 19.62
N ILE A 219 -2.40 -35.36 20.92
CA ILE A 219 -2.18 -36.71 21.50
C ILE A 219 -3.49 -37.50 21.54
N THR A 220 -4.60 -36.84 21.85
CA THR A 220 -5.95 -37.42 21.90
C THR A 220 -6.98 -36.42 21.38
N GLY A 221 -8.23 -36.84 21.22
CA GLY A 221 -9.34 -35.93 20.85
C GLY A 221 -9.69 -34.86 21.89
N ALA A 222 -9.14 -34.94 23.11
CA ALA A 222 -9.33 -33.95 24.17
C ALA A 222 -8.14 -32.98 24.32
N ASP A 223 -7.09 -33.11 23.49
CA ASP A 223 -5.89 -32.29 23.55
C ASP A 223 -6.07 -31.00 22.74
N TYR A 224 -6.20 -29.87 23.44
CA TYR A 224 -6.32 -28.52 22.85
C TYR A 224 -5.04 -27.69 22.98
N PHE A 225 -4.16 -28.05 23.91
CA PHE A 225 -2.85 -27.43 24.09
C PHE A 225 -1.83 -28.48 24.49
N GLY A 226 -0.78 -28.60 23.70
CA GLY A 226 0.30 -29.53 23.99
C GLY A 226 1.68 -28.89 23.91
N VAL A 227 2.59 -29.36 24.76
CA VAL A 227 4.05 -29.09 24.67
C VAL A 227 4.85 -30.38 24.52
N ARG A 228 5.57 -30.57 23.40
CA ARG A 228 6.43 -31.76 23.18
C ARG A 228 7.86 -31.31 23.29
N SER A 229 8.58 -31.89 24.25
CA SER A 229 10.02 -31.72 24.39
C SER A 229 10.70 -32.95 23.80
N PRO A 230 11.28 -32.89 22.57
CA PRO A 230 11.88 -34.05 21.91
C PRO A 230 13.29 -34.31 22.46
N VAL A 231 13.36 -34.79 23.72
CA VAL A 231 14.64 -35.06 24.40
C VAL A 231 15.06 -36.54 24.33
N PRO A 232 16.35 -36.85 24.17
CA PRO A 232 16.89 -38.21 24.25
C PRO A 232 16.78 -38.87 25.63
N ASN A 233 17.15 -40.15 25.73
CA ASN A 233 17.21 -40.89 26.99
C ASN A 233 18.06 -40.15 28.03
N ASN A 234 17.63 -40.20 29.30
CA ASN A 234 18.31 -39.60 30.46
C ASN A 234 18.39 -38.05 30.44
N ASN A 235 17.57 -37.38 29.63
CA ASN A 235 17.45 -35.93 29.62
C ASN A 235 16.06 -35.49 30.13
N TYR A 236 16.01 -34.31 30.77
CA TYR A 236 14.75 -33.70 31.17
C TYR A 236 14.04 -33.10 29.96
N GLY A 237 12.77 -33.46 29.79
CA GLY A 237 11.85 -32.80 28.87
C GLY A 237 10.62 -32.37 29.65
N GLY A 238 10.15 -31.15 29.44
CA GLY A 238 9.04 -30.60 30.20
C GLY A 238 8.84 -29.12 29.98
N MET A 239 8.09 -28.51 30.88
CA MET A 239 7.80 -27.08 30.91
C MET A 239 8.30 -26.52 32.24
N TYR A 240 9.13 -25.49 32.19
CA TYR A 240 9.44 -24.67 33.36
C TYR A 240 8.36 -23.60 33.50
N LEU A 241 7.80 -23.47 34.70
CA LEU A 241 7.03 -22.30 35.08
C LEU A 241 7.92 -21.42 35.94
N ASP A 242 8.26 -20.23 35.44
CA ASP A 242 9.11 -19.28 36.12
C ASP A 242 8.29 -18.06 36.56
N THR A 243 8.61 -17.54 37.73
CA THR A 243 8.01 -16.32 38.29
C THR A 243 9.14 -15.39 38.70
N GLU A 244 9.13 -14.16 38.21
CA GLU A 244 10.26 -13.22 38.33
C GLU A 244 10.66 -12.89 39.77
N GLY A 245 9.73 -12.95 40.72
CA GLY A 245 9.99 -12.66 42.13
C GLY A 245 10.39 -13.91 42.92
N GLU A 246 11.32 -13.76 43.87
CA GLU A 246 11.75 -14.82 44.79
C GLU A 246 10.62 -15.39 45.66
N GLN A 247 9.53 -14.63 45.84
CA GLN A 247 8.31 -15.06 46.54
C GLN A 247 7.19 -15.49 45.58
N GLY A 248 7.47 -15.61 44.28
CA GLY A 248 6.50 -16.08 43.29
C GLY A 248 6.18 -17.56 43.48
N TRP A 249 4.93 -17.93 43.24
CA TRP A 249 4.42 -19.29 43.45
C TRP A 249 4.00 -19.88 42.10
N PRO A 250 4.94 -20.38 41.28
CA PRO A 250 4.59 -21.03 40.04
C PRO A 250 3.68 -22.23 40.34
N PHE A 251 2.55 -22.31 39.64
CA PHE A 251 1.54 -23.34 39.88
C PHE A 251 1.03 -23.95 38.58
N TYR A 252 0.60 -25.20 38.66
CA TYR A 252 -0.24 -25.83 37.65
C TYR A 252 -1.52 -26.30 38.33
N GLY A 253 -2.67 -25.98 37.73
CA GLY A 253 -3.96 -26.12 38.40
C GLY A 253 -5.10 -26.47 37.47
N TYR A 254 -6.17 -26.96 38.08
CA TYR A 254 -7.40 -27.40 37.45
C TYR A 254 -8.55 -26.52 37.93
N ALA A 255 -9.30 -25.97 36.99
CA ALA A 255 -10.52 -25.23 37.24
C ALA A 255 -11.72 -25.92 36.59
N THR A 256 -12.89 -25.77 37.20
CA THR A 256 -14.15 -26.29 36.64
C THR A 256 -15.24 -25.24 36.81
N GLY A 257 -15.88 -24.85 35.71
CA GLY A 257 -16.90 -23.80 35.70
C GLY A 257 -16.34 -22.42 36.10
N GLY A 258 -15.10 -22.11 35.71
CA GLY A 258 -14.41 -20.86 36.08
C GLY A 258 -13.90 -20.81 37.53
N VAL A 259 -14.06 -21.88 38.31
CA VAL A 259 -13.61 -21.94 39.71
C VAL A 259 -12.38 -22.84 39.83
N ALA A 260 -11.27 -22.32 40.36
CA ALA A 260 -10.09 -23.12 40.67
C ALA A 260 -10.41 -24.17 41.74
N ARG A 261 -10.06 -25.43 41.48
CA ARG A 261 -10.37 -26.56 42.36
C ARG A 261 -9.13 -27.09 43.06
N VAL A 262 -8.14 -27.53 42.28
CA VAL A 262 -6.91 -28.17 42.75
C VAL A 262 -5.74 -27.53 42.03
N TRP A 263 -4.63 -27.32 42.72
CA TRP A 263 -3.36 -26.96 42.08
C TRP A 263 -2.20 -27.53 42.87
N HIS A 264 -1.07 -27.71 42.20
CA HIS A 264 0.21 -27.87 42.88
C HIS A 264 1.10 -26.70 42.54
N TYR A 265 1.93 -26.30 43.49
CA TYR A 265 2.75 -25.10 43.37
C TYR A 265 4.03 -25.23 44.16
N TYR A 266 5.03 -24.46 43.78
CA TYR A 266 6.28 -24.36 44.51
C TYR A 266 6.35 -23.03 45.27
N ARG A 267 6.78 -23.10 46.53
CA ARG A 267 6.99 -21.97 47.44
C ARG A 267 8.49 -21.74 47.57
N GLY A 268 9.01 -20.77 46.80
CA GLY A 268 10.43 -20.43 46.82
C GLY A 268 10.91 -19.88 48.15
N ASP A 269 10.06 -19.12 48.84
CA ASP A 269 10.32 -18.48 50.14
C ASP A 269 10.67 -19.47 51.26
N VAL A 270 10.05 -20.66 51.23
CA VAL A 270 10.24 -21.72 52.24
C VAL A 270 10.80 -23.01 51.65
N ASN A 271 11.15 -23.02 50.36
CA ASN A 271 11.61 -24.20 49.62
C ASN A 271 10.65 -25.40 49.77
N GLN A 272 9.37 -25.24 49.41
CA GLN A 272 8.37 -26.32 49.54
C GLN A 272 7.55 -26.52 48.28
N TRP A 273 7.31 -27.78 47.90
CA TRP A 273 6.29 -28.12 46.92
C TRP A 273 5.00 -28.51 47.63
N ARG A 274 3.85 -28.00 47.18
CA ARG A 274 2.56 -28.22 47.85
C ARG A 274 1.47 -28.59 46.86
N LEU A 275 0.54 -29.44 47.32
CA LEU A 275 -0.74 -29.71 46.66
C LEU A 275 -1.87 -29.07 47.47
N ALA A 276 -2.61 -28.18 46.82
CA ALA A 276 -3.73 -27.47 47.42
C ALA A 276 -5.07 -27.96 46.88
N PHE A 277 -6.01 -28.19 47.79
CA PHE A 277 -7.42 -28.48 47.53
C PHE A 277 -8.27 -27.90 48.66
N GLY A 278 -8.75 -26.67 48.46
CA GLY A 278 -9.39 -25.87 49.53
C GLY A 278 -8.45 -25.57 50.70
N GLY A 279 -7.14 -25.52 50.45
CA GLY A 279 -6.06 -25.45 51.44
C GLY A 279 -4.95 -26.47 51.16
N ASP A 280 -3.78 -26.31 51.78
CA ASP A 280 -2.65 -27.22 51.58
C ASP A 280 -2.95 -28.60 52.17
N ARG A 281 -2.88 -29.64 51.34
CA ARG A 281 -3.17 -31.04 51.72
C ARG A 281 -1.93 -31.90 51.78
N LEU A 282 -0.98 -31.66 50.89
CA LEU A 282 0.31 -32.34 50.88
C LEU A 282 1.41 -31.29 50.74
N THR A 283 2.47 -31.45 51.51
CA THR A 283 3.68 -30.63 51.47
C THR A 283 4.89 -31.55 51.31
N VAL A 284 5.81 -31.18 50.44
CA VAL A 284 7.16 -31.75 50.38
C VAL A 284 8.13 -30.63 50.71
N ASP A 285 8.86 -30.81 51.79
CA ASP A 285 9.89 -29.87 52.22
C ASP A 285 11.17 -30.11 51.43
N GLY A 286 11.59 -29.13 50.64
CA GLY A 286 12.74 -29.25 49.74
C GLY A 286 14.09 -29.21 50.46
N ALA A 287 14.14 -28.76 51.72
CA ALA A 287 15.36 -28.73 52.51
C ALA A 287 15.64 -30.09 53.18
N SER A 288 14.61 -30.72 53.74
CA SER A 288 14.70 -31.99 54.46
C SER A 288 14.30 -33.23 53.64
N GLY A 289 13.52 -33.04 52.58
CA GLY A 289 12.86 -34.12 51.83
C GLY A 289 11.65 -34.72 52.56
N ASN A 290 11.20 -34.12 53.66
CA ASN A 290 10.08 -34.62 54.46
C ASN A 290 8.73 -34.36 53.77
N VAL A 291 7.79 -35.30 53.94
CA VAL A 291 6.42 -35.19 53.40
C VAL A 291 5.43 -34.93 54.53
N GLY A 292 4.64 -33.86 54.40
CA GLY A 292 3.51 -33.55 55.26
C GLY A 292 2.18 -33.88 54.59
N ILE A 293 1.27 -34.54 55.31
CA ILE A 293 -0.14 -34.70 54.92
C ILE A 293 -1.00 -33.94 55.92
N GLY A 294 -1.73 -32.93 55.45
CA GLY A 294 -2.50 -32.00 56.30
C GLY A 294 -1.64 -31.05 57.15
N THR A 295 -0.32 -31.05 56.97
CA THR A 295 0.63 -30.15 57.65
C THR A 295 1.64 -29.59 56.63
N ASN A 296 2.13 -28.38 56.89
CA ASN A 296 3.17 -27.70 56.12
C ASN A 296 4.54 -27.66 56.83
N ALA A 297 4.62 -28.20 58.05
CA ALA A 297 5.84 -28.29 58.85
C ALA A 297 6.08 -29.75 59.26
N PRO A 298 6.44 -30.63 58.31
CA PRO A 298 6.73 -32.01 58.63
C PRO A 298 8.05 -32.13 59.41
N VAL A 299 7.97 -32.68 60.63
CA VAL A 299 9.12 -32.86 61.53
C VAL A 299 9.83 -34.20 61.34
N GLU A 300 9.15 -35.16 60.70
CA GLU A 300 9.66 -36.47 60.32
C GLU A 300 9.49 -36.70 58.82
N ARG A 301 10.16 -37.73 58.28
CA ARG A 301 10.10 -38.10 56.84
C ARG A 301 8.67 -38.18 56.31
N LEU A 302 7.74 -38.64 57.14
CA LEU A 302 6.31 -38.55 56.91
C LEU A 302 5.64 -37.99 58.18
N SER A 303 5.01 -36.83 58.08
CA SER A 303 4.20 -36.24 59.15
C SER A 303 2.75 -36.15 58.69
N VAL A 304 1.82 -36.72 59.46
CA VAL A 304 0.38 -36.67 59.16
C VAL A 304 -0.34 -35.92 60.27
N ALA A 305 -1.01 -34.82 59.91
CA ALA A 305 -1.90 -34.11 60.81
C ALA A 305 -3.28 -34.80 60.82
N GLY A 306 -3.38 -35.89 61.58
CA GLY A 306 -4.60 -36.68 61.71
C GLY A 306 -4.32 -38.17 61.89
N THR A 307 -5.38 -38.96 61.99
CA THR A 307 -5.28 -40.41 62.10
C THR A 307 -4.92 -41.03 60.76
N ILE A 308 -3.99 -41.97 60.76
CA ILE A 308 -3.65 -42.78 59.58
C ILE A 308 -4.44 -44.09 59.65
N TYR A 309 -5.18 -44.41 58.59
CA TYR A 309 -5.89 -45.68 58.45
C TYR A 309 -5.25 -46.54 57.36
N SER A 310 -4.61 -47.64 57.76
CA SER A 310 -4.09 -48.66 56.83
C SER A 310 -5.18 -49.69 56.56
N GLN A 311 -5.72 -49.71 55.34
CA GLN A 311 -6.81 -50.63 54.94
C GLN A 311 -6.32 -52.07 54.68
N GLY A 312 -5.01 -52.27 54.53
CA GLY A 312 -4.40 -53.58 54.31
C GLY A 312 -2.87 -53.46 54.31
N GLY A 313 -2.20 -54.52 54.75
CA GLY A 313 -0.73 -54.58 54.74
C GLY A 313 -0.01 -53.84 55.87
N GLY A 314 -0.70 -53.13 56.76
CA GLY A 314 -0.11 -52.60 58.00
C GLY A 314 0.93 -51.49 57.82
N PHE A 315 1.78 -51.30 58.84
CA PHE A 315 2.96 -50.43 58.81
C PHE A 315 4.23 -51.25 58.99
N LYS A 316 5.22 -51.03 58.11
CA LYS A 316 6.50 -51.75 58.17
C LYS A 316 7.53 -50.97 59.00
N PHE A 317 8.21 -51.67 59.89
CA PHE A 317 9.30 -51.13 60.71
C PHE A 317 10.68 -51.40 60.09
N PRO A 318 11.73 -50.67 60.53
CA PRO A 318 13.09 -50.85 60.00
C PRO A 318 13.70 -52.24 60.20
N ASP A 319 13.20 -53.03 61.17
CA ASP A 319 13.60 -54.42 61.40
C ASP A 319 12.98 -55.41 60.38
N GLY A 320 12.12 -54.92 59.50
CA GLY A 320 11.44 -55.69 58.48
C GLY A 320 10.07 -56.20 58.90
N SER A 321 9.70 -56.13 60.19
CA SER A 321 8.40 -56.54 60.70
C SER A 321 7.29 -55.61 60.20
N VAL A 322 6.06 -56.12 60.13
CA VAL A 322 4.88 -55.39 59.70
C VAL A 322 3.81 -55.49 60.76
N GLN A 323 3.40 -54.36 61.30
CA GLN A 323 2.26 -54.28 62.21
C GLN A 323 0.97 -54.14 61.41
N THR A 324 0.25 -55.25 61.28
CA THR A 324 -1.02 -55.34 60.52
C THR A 324 -2.25 -55.02 61.37
N SER A 325 -2.11 -54.97 62.69
CA SER A 325 -3.14 -54.54 63.65
C SER A 325 -2.48 -53.75 64.78
N ALA A 326 -3.26 -52.99 65.57
CA ALA A 326 -2.72 -52.37 66.77
C ALA A 326 -2.10 -53.44 67.68
N ALA A 327 -1.06 -53.09 68.44
CA ALA A 327 -0.46 -54.03 69.39
C ALA A 327 -1.56 -54.52 70.33
N GLN A 328 -1.84 -55.83 70.30
CA GLN A 328 -2.84 -56.40 71.19
C GLN A 328 -2.24 -56.36 72.61
N SER A 329 -3.00 -55.82 73.55
CA SER A 329 -2.64 -55.80 74.97
C SER A 329 -3.10 -57.12 75.62
N ASP A 330 -2.75 -58.27 75.04
CA ASP A 330 -3.15 -59.59 75.49
C ASP A 330 -1.97 -60.34 76.10
N GLY A 331 -1.66 -59.94 77.32
CA GLY A 331 -0.78 -60.66 78.23
C GLY A 331 0.71 -60.34 78.09
N HIS A 332 1.37 -60.15 79.23
CA HIS A 332 2.82 -60.08 79.26
C HIS A 332 3.32 -61.51 79.27
N SER A 333 3.92 -61.94 78.17
CA SER A 333 4.54 -63.25 78.10
C SER A 333 6.07 -63.16 78.07
N LEU A 334 6.71 -64.21 78.57
CA LEU A 334 8.15 -64.43 78.45
C LEU A 334 8.35 -65.75 77.72
N ASP A 335 8.97 -65.69 76.55
CA ASP A 335 9.40 -66.87 75.83
C ASP A 335 10.61 -67.51 76.50
N ALA A 336 10.77 -68.84 76.33
CA ALA A 336 12.04 -69.47 76.63
C ALA A 336 13.17 -68.90 75.75
N ALA A 337 14.42 -68.96 76.24
CA ALA A 337 15.56 -68.34 75.55
C ALA A 337 15.83 -68.92 74.14
N ASP A 338 15.38 -70.14 73.87
CA ASP A 338 15.44 -70.83 72.58
C ASP A 338 14.14 -70.71 71.76
N GLY A 339 13.16 -69.96 72.27
CA GLY A 339 11.83 -69.77 71.68
C GLY A 339 10.87 -70.96 71.87
N ASN A 340 11.20 -71.96 72.69
CA ASN A 340 10.32 -73.09 72.95
C ASN A 340 10.35 -73.56 74.43
N PRO A 341 9.23 -73.40 75.18
CA PRO A 341 7.94 -72.91 74.73
C PRO A 341 7.90 -71.38 74.53
N VAL A 342 7.13 -70.94 73.54
CA VAL A 342 6.59 -69.58 73.47
C VAL A 342 5.63 -69.40 74.66
N ASP A 343 5.61 -68.22 75.27
CA ASP A 343 4.81 -67.89 76.45
C ASP A 343 5.08 -68.81 77.67
N ALA A 344 6.37 -69.11 77.94
CA ALA A 344 6.79 -69.93 79.07
C ALA A 344 6.27 -69.42 80.42
N LEU A 345 6.23 -68.09 80.58
CA LEU A 345 5.40 -67.41 81.58
C LEU A 345 4.39 -66.54 80.83
N TYR A 346 3.13 -66.58 81.23
CA TYR A 346 2.05 -65.83 80.62
C TYR A 346 1.22 -65.14 81.71
N VAL A 347 0.84 -63.88 81.51
CA VAL A 347 -0.12 -63.19 82.39
C VAL A 347 -1.37 -62.91 81.59
N ASN A 348 -2.53 -63.47 81.99
CA ASN A 348 -3.78 -63.24 81.27
C ASN A 348 -4.37 -61.84 81.57
N ASN A 349 -5.48 -61.49 80.92
CA ASN A 349 -6.16 -60.20 81.14
C ASN A 349 -6.73 -60.02 82.56
N ASP A 350 -6.93 -61.09 83.30
CA ASP A 350 -7.37 -61.06 84.70
C ASP A 350 -6.19 -60.88 85.68
N GLY A 351 -4.95 -60.85 85.16
CA GLY A 351 -3.72 -60.69 85.94
C GLY A 351 -3.21 -61.99 86.57
N ASP A 352 -3.74 -63.14 86.15
CA ASP A 352 -3.32 -64.45 86.61
C ASP A 352 -2.07 -64.91 85.85
N VAL A 353 -1.09 -65.46 86.58
CA VAL A 353 0.19 -65.90 86.03
C VAL A 353 0.15 -67.39 85.72
N GLY A 354 0.23 -67.75 84.46
CA GLY A 354 0.52 -69.09 83.97
C GLY A 354 2.03 -69.32 83.84
N ILE A 355 2.53 -70.47 84.27
CA ILE A 355 3.86 -70.96 83.91
C ILE A 355 3.67 -72.31 83.22
N GLY A 356 4.04 -72.39 81.94
CA GLY A 356 3.75 -73.55 81.08
C GLY A 356 2.29 -73.68 80.64
N THR A 357 1.47 -72.63 80.80
CA THR A 357 0.09 -72.55 80.33
C THR A 357 -0.30 -71.11 80.00
N THR A 358 -1.05 -70.92 78.91
CA THR A 358 -1.61 -69.61 78.53
C THR A 358 -3.05 -69.43 79.01
N ASN A 359 -3.63 -70.43 79.69
CA ASN A 359 -4.97 -70.36 80.28
C ASN A 359 -4.90 -70.59 81.81
N PRO A 360 -4.32 -69.67 82.58
CA PRO A 360 -4.30 -69.79 84.03
C PRO A 360 -5.74 -69.76 84.59
N THR A 361 -6.06 -70.70 85.50
CA THR A 361 -7.38 -70.79 86.17
C THR A 361 -7.33 -70.31 87.63
N SER A 362 -6.19 -69.77 88.03
CA SER A 362 -5.92 -69.20 89.35
C SER A 362 -4.75 -68.23 89.27
N ARG A 363 -4.57 -67.40 90.31
CA ARG A 363 -3.53 -66.35 90.37
C ARG A 363 -2.12 -66.80 90.00
N LEU A 364 -1.78 -68.05 90.31
CA LEU A 364 -0.57 -68.71 89.84
C LEU A 364 -0.94 -70.14 89.41
N HIS A 365 -1.00 -70.39 88.10
CA HIS A 365 -1.23 -71.71 87.52
C HIS A 365 0.09 -72.22 86.92
N LEU A 366 0.73 -73.15 87.60
CA LEU A 366 1.86 -73.90 87.04
C LEU A 366 1.29 -75.13 86.32
N GLN A 367 1.64 -75.32 85.05
CA GLN A 367 1.31 -76.53 84.29
C GLN A 367 2.58 -77.07 83.64
N ASN A 368 2.84 -78.37 83.78
CA ASN A 368 3.93 -79.07 83.11
C ASN A 368 3.38 -80.38 82.54
N SER A 369 3.82 -80.76 81.34
CA SER A 369 3.52 -82.07 80.74
C SER A 369 4.50 -83.16 81.17
N LEU A 370 5.57 -82.78 81.89
CA LEU A 370 6.57 -83.70 82.47
C LEU A 370 6.31 -83.90 83.97
N ALA A 371 6.77 -85.04 84.50
CA ALA A 371 6.31 -85.64 85.76
C ALA A 371 6.43 -84.76 87.02
N ASP A 372 7.32 -83.78 87.06
CA ASP A 372 7.54 -82.96 88.25
C ASP A 372 7.11 -81.51 88.03
N ILE A 373 6.27 -81.00 88.92
CA ILE A 373 5.98 -79.58 89.08
C ILE A 373 6.29 -79.16 90.52
N ALA A 374 7.11 -78.11 90.69
CA ALA A 374 7.56 -77.68 92.00
C ALA A 374 7.59 -76.15 92.10
N LEU A 375 6.95 -75.62 93.14
CA LEU A 375 7.18 -74.25 93.59
C LEU A 375 8.21 -74.30 94.72
N LYS A 376 9.43 -73.81 94.45
CA LYS A 376 10.52 -73.83 95.42
C LYS A 376 10.80 -72.44 95.97
N MET A 377 10.62 -72.24 97.28
CA MET A 377 10.88 -70.97 97.96
C MET A 377 12.19 -71.05 98.77
N ARG A 378 13.14 -70.15 98.49
CA ARG A 378 14.38 -70.00 99.27
C ARG A 378 14.36 -68.70 100.06
N ALA A 379 14.80 -68.75 101.32
CA ALA A 379 15.26 -67.59 102.06
C ALA A 379 16.68 -67.89 102.55
N SER A 380 17.59 -66.93 102.37
CA SER A 380 18.98 -66.98 102.89
C SER A 380 19.71 -68.32 102.70
N GLY A 381 19.65 -68.90 101.49
CA GLY A 381 20.45 -70.07 101.11
C GLY A 381 19.91 -71.44 101.53
N SER A 382 18.77 -71.50 102.23
CA SER A 382 18.10 -72.76 102.56
C SER A 382 16.67 -72.81 101.99
N TRP A 383 16.19 -74.00 101.65
CA TRP A 383 14.81 -74.20 101.19
C TRP A 383 13.87 -74.08 102.39
N VAL A 384 12.88 -73.20 102.31
CA VAL A 384 11.99 -72.88 103.44
C VAL A 384 10.64 -73.58 103.31
N ALA A 385 10.20 -73.88 102.08
CA ALA A 385 9.06 -74.73 101.79
C ALA A 385 9.14 -75.26 100.35
N GLU A 386 8.73 -76.50 100.16
CA GLU A 386 8.56 -77.12 98.84
C GLU A 386 7.15 -77.69 98.75
N LEU A 387 6.36 -77.20 97.80
CA LEU A 387 5.10 -77.81 97.42
C LEU A 387 5.36 -78.58 96.12
N ARG A 388 5.39 -79.92 96.23
CA ARG A 388 5.51 -80.84 95.11
C ARG A 388 4.25 -81.66 94.98
N GLN A 389 3.77 -81.78 93.73
CA GLN A 389 2.87 -82.85 93.33
C GLN A 389 3.71 -83.80 92.47
N THR A 390 3.93 -85.00 92.99
CA THR A 390 4.65 -86.10 92.31
C THR A 390 3.73 -86.94 91.46
#